data_AF-A0A9E7B2L1-F1
#
_entry.id   AF-A0A9E7B2L1-F1
#
_cell.length_a   1.000
_cell.length_b   1.000
_cell.length_c   1.000
_cell.angle_alpha   90.00
_cell.angle_beta   90.00
_cell.angle_gamma   90.00
#
_symmetry.space_group_name_H-M   'P 1'
#
loop_
_entity.id
_entity.type
_entity.pdbx_description
1 polymer ?
#
loop_
_entity_poly.entity_id
_entity_poly.type
_entity_poly.pdbx_seq_one_letter_code
_entity_poly.pdbx_strand_id
1 'polypeptide(L)'
;CGGARDSETSWGRALASTAAHSTLSFGGLNAEFPKAGTAADTDHPMVTRHEEEGNVWLDLNSEGYLNSAGIRHRRRLYMDASGLALRGEDQIIPVREPSVSHPQFYLRFHLHPELSISKSAGGKNILIRTPGGTGWKFLTGAGSLTLEESVYCAAPGERRRNQQIVITGALTGQEPLMIKWALSRLSD
;
A
#
# COMPACT_ATOMS: atom_id res chain seq x y z
N CYS A 1 -4.40 5.04 9.85
CA CYS A 1 -3.52 3.89 10.14
C CYS A 1 -3.42 3.66 11.64
N GLY A 2 -3.14 2.43 12.02
CA GLY A 2 -3.11 1.98 13.41
C GLY A 2 -3.77 0.59 13.53
N GLY A 3 -3.53 -0.11 14.63
CA GLY A 3 -4.14 -1.41 14.85
C GLY A 3 -5.61 -1.27 15.22
N ALA A 4 -6.49 -2.02 14.55
CA ALA A 4 -7.86 -2.19 14.99
C ALA A 4 -7.88 -3.00 16.29
N ARG A 5 -8.29 -2.38 17.40
CA ARG A 5 -8.34 -3.04 18.71
C ARG A 5 -9.77 -3.33 19.20
N ASP A 6 -10.76 -2.63 18.67
CA ASP A 6 -12.18 -2.78 19.05
C ASP A 6 -13.09 -2.63 17.82
N SER A 7 -13.36 -3.75 17.14
CA SER A 7 -14.15 -3.81 15.91
C SER A 7 -15.59 -3.31 16.04
N GLU A 8 -16.11 -3.18 17.26
CA GLU A 8 -17.50 -2.78 17.50
C GLU A 8 -17.68 -1.26 17.44
N THR A 9 -16.60 -0.51 17.59
CA THR A 9 -16.60 0.95 17.48
C THR A 9 -16.48 1.40 16.02
N SER A 10 -17.00 2.60 15.72
CA SER A 10 -16.82 3.22 14.39
C SER A 10 -15.34 3.41 14.04
N TRP A 11 -14.51 3.77 15.02
CA TRP A 11 -13.06 3.91 14.84
C TRP A 11 -12.36 2.57 14.63
N GLY A 12 -12.74 1.52 15.35
CA GLY A 12 -12.14 0.22 15.11
C GLY A 12 -12.51 -0.35 13.75
N ARG A 13 -13.76 -0.18 13.28
CA ARG A 13 -14.12 -0.49 11.88
C ARG A 13 -13.32 0.32 10.87
N ALA A 14 -13.15 1.63 11.11
CA ALA A 14 -12.35 2.47 10.22
C ALA A 14 -10.88 2.04 10.18
N LEU A 15 -10.30 1.69 11.34
CA LEU A 15 -8.92 1.20 11.44
C LEU A 15 -8.74 -0.21 10.89
N ALA A 16 -9.79 -1.04 10.90
CA ALA A 16 -9.78 -2.37 10.29
C ALA A 16 -9.90 -2.32 8.75
N SER A 17 -10.34 -1.19 8.20
CA SER A 17 -10.49 -1.04 6.75
C SER A 17 -9.15 -1.15 6.02
N THR A 18 -9.18 -1.65 4.78
CA THR A 18 -7.97 -1.72 3.95
C THR A 18 -7.43 -0.33 3.63
N ALA A 19 -8.31 0.69 3.54
CA ALA A 19 -7.92 2.08 3.33
C ALA A 19 -7.12 2.70 4.49
N ALA A 20 -7.10 2.07 5.67
CA ALA A 20 -6.28 2.49 6.81
C ALA A 20 -4.86 1.90 6.79
N HIS A 21 -4.50 1.12 5.77
CA HIS A 21 -3.23 0.40 5.66
C HIS A 21 -2.46 0.74 4.39
N SER A 22 -1.14 0.52 4.42
CA SER A 22 -0.24 0.83 3.30
C SER A 22 -0.30 -0.25 2.21
N THR A 23 -1.44 -0.37 1.54
CA THR A 23 -1.71 -1.39 0.51
C THR A 23 -2.67 -0.89 -0.56
N LEU A 24 -3.00 -1.76 -1.52
CA LEU A 24 -3.97 -1.52 -2.57
C LEU A 24 -5.41 -1.66 -2.07
N SER A 25 -6.29 -0.79 -2.54
CA SER A 25 -7.73 -0.87 -2.33
C SER A 25 -8.52 -0.30 -3.51
N PHE A 26 -9.81 -0.65 -3.59
CA PHE A 26 -10.72 -0.25 -4.66
C PHE A 26 -11.95 0.41 -4.06
N GLY A 27 -12.39 1.57 -4.58
CA GLY A 27 -13.74 2.11 -4.39
C GLY A 27 -14.42 1.93 -3.02
N GLY A 28 -13.73 2.13 -1.90
CA GLY A 28 -14.28 1.94 -0.54
C GLY A 28 -14.47 0.48 -0.08
N LEU A 29 -14.06 -0.49 -0.89
CA LEU A 29 -14.04 -1.92 -0.59
C LEU A 29 -12.87 -2.27 0.34
N ASN A 30 -13.09 -3.28 1.17
CA ASN A 30 -12.04 -3.94 1.92
C ASN A 30 -11.65 -5.26 1.25
N ALA A 31 -10.38 -5.62 1.37
CA ALA A 31 -9.94 -6.97 1.03
C ALA A 31 -10.55 -7.97 2.01
N GLU A 32 -11.12 -9.05 1.49
CA GLU A 32 -11.73 -10.12 2.26
C GLU A 32 -10.77 -11.30 2.33
N PHE A 33 -10.45 -11.74 3.55
CA PHE A 33 -9.59 -12.89 3.77
C PHE A 33 -10.34 -13.99 4.52
N PRO A 34 -10.03 -15.28 4.27
CA PRO A 34 -10.52 -16.37 5.08
C PRO A 34 -10.19 -16.15 6.56
N LYS A 35 -11.01 -16.69 7.45
CA LYS A 35 -10.74 -16.60 8.89
C LYS A 35 -9.42 -17.32 9.22
N ALA A 36 -8.67 -16.78 10.16
CA ALA A 36 -7.46 -17.45 10.64
C ALA A 36 -7.78 -18.89 11.06
N GLY A 37 -7.01 -19.86 10.57
CA GLY A 37 -7.20 -21.29 10.83
C GLY A 37 -8.06 -22.05 9.82
N THR A 38 -8.73 -21.36 8.89
CA THR A 38 -9.26 -22.03 7.68
C THR A 38 -8.16 -22.03 6.63
N ALA A 39 -7.74 -23.20 6.16
CA ALA A 39 -6.80 -23.29 5.04
C ALA A 39 -7.42 -22.57 3.85
N ALA A 40 -6.73 -21.54 3.34
CA ALA A 40 -7.05 -20.99 2.04
C ALA A 40 -6.60 -22.04 1.03
N ASP A 41 -7.54 -22.61 0.28
CA ASP A 41 -7.24 -23.52 -0.82
C ASP A 41 -6.75 -22.66 -1.99
N THR A 42 -5.46 -22.30 -1.94
CA THR A 42 -4.82 -21.49 -2.98
C THR A 42 -3.78 -22.34 -3.70
N ASP A 43 -3.93 -22.49 -5.01
CA ASP A 43 -2.96 -23.14 -5.91
C ASP A 43 -1.57 -22.46 -5.91
N HIS A 44 -1.45 -21.28 -5.28
CA HIS A 44 -0.24 -20.47 -5.26
C HIS A 44 0.13 -20.01 -3.85
N PRO A 45 1.43 -19.97 -3.49
CA PRO A 45 1.87 -19.45 -2.20
C PRO A 45 1.49 -17.98 -2.06
N MET A 46 0.83 -17.64 -0.95
CA MET A 46 0.47 -16.26 -0.63
C MET A 46 1.69 -15.36 -0.42
N VAL A 47 2.82 -15.93 0.03
CA VAL A 47 4.08 -15.21 0.20
C VAL A 47 5.25 -16.13 -0.14
N THR A 48 6.15 -15.65 -0.98
CA THR A 48 7.46 -16.24 -1.22
C THR A 48 8.55 -15.25 -0.79
N ARG A 49 9.60 -15.75 -0.14
CA ARG A 49 10.75 -14.96 0.29
C ARG A 49 12.03 -15.53 -0.31
N HIS A 50 12.84 -14.65 -0.87
CA HIS A 50 14.19 -14.96 -1.36
C HIS A 50 15.18 -14.00 -0.72
N GLU A 51 16.37 -14.50 -0.41
CA GLU A 51 17.46 -13.69 0.14
C GLU A 51 18.78 -14.14 -0.48
N GLU A 52 19.57 -13.18 -0.96
CA GLU A 52 20.84 -13.42 -1.62
C GLU A 52 21.77 -12.23 -1.40
N GLU A 53 22.98 -12.49 -0.89
CA GLU A 53 23.99 -11.46 -0.60
C GLU A 53 23.47 -10.27 0.22
N GLY A 54 22.57 -10.54 1.17
CA GLY A 54 21.93 -9.52 2.01
C GLY A 54 20.77 -8.76 1.35
N ASN A 55 20.53 -8.96 0.05
CA ASN A 55 19.35 -8.43 -0.62
C ASN A 55 18.15 -9.33 -0.32
N VAL A 56 16.98 -8.72 -0.10
CA VAL A 56 15.74 -9.43 0.24
C VAL A 56 14.67 -9.18 -0.81
N TRP A 57 14.06 -10.25 -1.30
CA TRP A 57 12.90 -10.24 -2.18
C TRP A 57 11.69 -10.85 -1.49
N LEU A 58 10.56 -10.16 -1.55
CA LEU A 58 9.25 -10.70 -1.17
C LEU A 58 8.33 -10.65 -2.39
N ASP A 59 7.59 -11.74 -2.59
CA ASP A 59 6.53 -11.83 -3.58
C ASP A 59 5.25 -12.25 -2.88
N LEU A 60 4.28 -11.33 -2.80
CA LEU A 60 3.04 -11.48 -2.05
C LEU A 60 1.87 -11.52 -3.01
N ASN A 61 1.00 -12.52 -2.87
CA ASN A 61 -0.22 -12.67 -3.64
C ASN A 61 -1.43 -12.57 -2.71
N SER A 62 -2.46 -11.85 -3.16
CA SER A 62 -3.71 -11.65 -2.44
C SER A 62 -4.89 -11.79 -3.40
N GLU A 63 -5.83 -12.64 -2.99
CA GLU A 63 -7.13 -12.81 -3.67
C GLU A 63 -8.25 -12.05 -2.95
N GLY A 64 -7.92 -11.13 -2.03
CA GLY A 64 -8.93 -10.49 -1.19
C GLY A 64 -9.95 -9.61 -1.92
N TYR A 65 -9.71 -9.31 -3.20
CA TYR A 65 -10.66 -8.61 -4.07
C TYR A 65 -11.24 -9.50 -5.18
N LEU A 66 -10.98 -10.81 -5.15
CA LEU A 66 -11.45 -11.73 -6.18
C LEU A 66 -12.98 -11.75 -6.22
N ASN A 67 -13.63 -11.81 -5.05
CA ASN A 67 -15.08 -11.82 -4.96
C ASN A 67 -15.71 -10.45 -5.25
N SER A 68 -15.21 -9.39 -4.61
CA SER A 68 -15.82 -8.07 -4.67
C SER A 68 -15.54 -7.29 -5.96
N ALA A 69 -14.36 -7.46 -6.55
CA ALA A 69 -13.93 -6.70 -7.73
C ALA A 69 -13.36 -7.56 -8.87
N GLY A 70 -13.28 -8.89 -8.74
CA GLY A 70 -12.79 -9.77 -9.80
C GLY A 70 -11.28 -9.70 -10.02
N ILE A 71 -10.51 -9.26 -9.01
CA ILE A 71 -9.11 -8.88 -9.15
C ILE A 71 -8.23 -9.67 -8.17
N ARG A 72 -7.04 -10.06 -8.66
CA ARG A 72 -5.91 -10.47 -7.83
C ARG A 72 -4.93 -9.31 -7.67
N HIS A 73 -4.44 -9.13 -6.45
CA HIS A 73 -3.38 -8.18 -6.15
C HIS A 73 -2.09 -8.94 -5.88
N ARG A 74 -1.02 -8.58 -6.59
CA ARG A 74 0.33 -9.08 -6.31
C ARG A 74 1.24 -7.93 -5.95
N ARG A 75 2.00 -8.06 -4.87
CA ARG A 75 3.00 -7.08 -4.44
C ARG A 75 4.36 -7.73 -4.39
N ARG A 76 5.33 -7.13 -5.09
CA ARG A 76 6.73 -7.49 -4.97
C ARG A 76 7.47 -6.40 -4.22
N LEU A 77 8.27 -6.79 -3.25
CA LEU A 77 9.14 -5.88 -2.49
C LEU A 77 10.58 -6.34 -2.64
N TYR A 78 11.46 -5.38 -2.87
CA TYR A 78 12.90 -5.58 -2.92
C TYR A 78 13.57 -4.60 -1.97
N MET A 79 14.40 -5.11 -1.08
CA MET A 79 15.25 -4.32 -0.22
C MET A 79 16.71 -4.69 -0.50
N ASP A 80 17.51 -3.67 -0.74
CA ASP A 80 18.94 -3.87 -0.97
C ASP A 80 19.67 -4.23 0.33
N ALA A 81 20.89 -4.77 0.20
CA ALA A 81 21.71 -5.14 1.34
C ALA A 81 22.05 -3.97 2.30
N SER A 82 21.93 -2.72 1.84
CA SER A 82 22.12 -1.54 2.69
C SER A 82 20.92 -1.25 3.61
N GLY A 83 19.73 -1.75 3.27
CA GLY A 83 18.47 -1.40 3.94
C GLY A 83 18.03 0.04 3.71
N LEU A 84 18.69 0.78 2.80
CA LEU A 84 18.43 2.19 2.53
C LEU A 84 17.62 2.41 1.24
N ALA A 85 17.37 1.35 0.47
CA ALA A 85 16.53 1.40 -0.72
C ALA A 85 15.50 0.26 -0.73
N LEU A 86 14.24 0.64 -0.54
CA LEU A 86 13.08 -0.23 -0.73
C LEU A 86 12.44 0.06 -2.10
N ARG A 87 12.31 -0.95 -2.94
CA ARG A 87 11.56 -0.88 -4.20
C ARG A 87 10.33 -1.75 -4.08
N GLY A 88 9.23 -1.28 -4.65
CA GLY A 88 8.00 -2.03 -4.68
C GLY A 88 7.34 -2.01 -6.05
N GLU A 89 6.63 -3.09 -6.32
CA GLU A 89 5.78 -3.20 -7.48
C GLU A 89 4.43 -3.79 -7.06
N ASP A 90 3.36 -3.08 -7.36
CA ASP A 90 2.00 -3.56 -7.18
C ASP A 90 1.41 -3.89 -8.56
N GLN A 91 1.00 -5.14 -8.75
CA GLN A 91 0.28 -5.60 -9.93
C GLN A 91 -1.19 -5.80 -9.57
N ILE A 92 -2.05 -5.24 -10.40
CA ILE A 92 -3.50 -5.42 -10.38
C ILE A 92 -3.85 -6.33 -11.55
N ILE A 93 -4.30 -7.54 -11.28
CA ILE A 93 -4.54 -8.58 -12.29
C ILE A 93 -6.04 -8.85 -12.33
N PRO A 94 -6.77 -8.35 -13.35
CA PRO A 94 -8.15 -8.75 -13.60
C PRO A 94 -8.21 -10.26 -13.89
N VAL A 95 -9.09 -10.98 -13.19
CA VAL A 95 -9.33 -12.42 -13.39
C VAL A 95 -10.70 -12.65 -14.01
N ARG A 96 -11.64 -11.73 -13.76
CA ARG A 96 -12.97 -11.69 -14.35
C ARG A 96 -13.40 -10.24 -14.50
N GLU A 97 -14.44 -9.99 -15.28
CA GLU A 97 -14.96 -8.64 -15.43
C GLU A 97 -15.36 -8.07 -14.06
N PRO A 98 -14.86 -6.86 -13.71
CA PRO A 98 -15.25 -6.22 -12.48
C PRO A 98 -16.76 -5.92 -12.53
N SER A 99 -17.43 -6.15 -11.40
CA SER A 99 -18.85 -5.84 -11.21
C SER A 99 -19.17 -4.35 -11.37
N VAL A 100 -18.16 -3.49 -11.26
CA VAL A 100 -18.24 -2.04 -11.42
C VAL A 100 -17.47 -1.62 -12.67
N SER A 101 -18.06 -0.75 -13.49
CA SER A 101 -17.37 -0.15 -14.64
C SER A 101 -16.23 0.75 -14.15
N HIS A 102 -15.00 0.48 -14.62
CA HIS A 102 -13.79 1.27 -14.34
C HIS A 102 -13.51 1.50 -12.84
N PRO A 103 -13.29 0.43 -12.05
CA PRO A 103 -13.07 0.59 -10.62
C PRO A 103 -11.82 1.44 -10.35
N GLN A 104 -12.00 2.50 -9.57
CA GLN A 104 -10.90 3.35 -9.14
C GLN A 104 -10.11 2.64 -8.04
N PHE A 105 -8.80 2.53 -8.25
CA PHE A 105 -7.89 1.98 -7.25
C PHE A 105 -7.14 3.09 -6.52
N TYR A 106 -6.70 2.75 -5.32
CA TYR A 106 -5.89 3.58 -4.44
C TYR A 106 -4.82 2.71 -3.82
N LEU A 107 -3.56 3.06 -4.07
CA LEU A 107 -2.39 2.49 -3.42
C LEU A 107 -1.89 3.50 -2.40
N ARG A 108 -2.06 3.19 -1.12
CA ARG A 108 -1.79 4.10 0.00
C ARG A 108 -0.48 3.77 0.69
N PHE A 109 0.19 4.80 1.22
CA PHE A 109 1.30 4.69 2.16
C PHE A 109 1.10 5.71 3.27
N HIS A 110 0.78 5.25 4.47
CA HIS A 110 0.59 6.14 5.61
C HIS A 110 1.93 6.59 6.18
N LEU A 111 2.04 7.86 6.53
CA LEU A 111 3.26 8.47 7.05
C LEU A 111 3.22 8.56 8.57
N HIS A 112 4.34 8.89 9.21
CA HIS A 112 4.33 9.24 10.64
C HIS A 112 4.07 10.75 10.81
N PRO A 113 3.29 11.20 11.81
CA PRO A 113 2.93 12.61 11.97
C PRO A 113 4.10 13.59 12.17
N GLU A 114 5.28 13.09 12.51
CA GLU A 114 6.48 13.90 12.78
C GLU A 114 7.38 14.07 11.55
N LEU A 115 7.01 13.47 10.43
CA LEU A 115 7.75 13.64 9.18
C LEU A 115 7.40 15.00 8.55
N SER A 116 8.42 15.70 8.07
CA SER A 116 8.22 16.85 7.19
C SER A 116 8.15 16.37 5.75
N ILE A 117 7.06 16.70 5.05
CA ILE A 117 6.74 16.16 3.72
C ILE A 117 6.62 17.29 2.70
N SER A 118 7.21 17.13 1.53
CA SER A 118 7.02 18.05 0.41
C SER A 118 6.94 17.31 -0.92
N LYS A 119 5.92 17.61 -1.73
CA LYS A 119 5.81 17.10 -3.10
C LYS A 119 6.69 17.95 -4.03
N SER A 120 7.48 17.31 -4.89
CA SER A 120 8.31 18.04 -5.86
C SER A 120 7.46 18.69 -6.96
N ALA A 121 8.01 19.75 -7.58
CA ALA A 121 7.36 20.47 -8.68
C ALA A 121 7.01 19.56 -9.87
N GLY A 122 7.83 18.55 -10.15
CA GLY A 122 7.58 17.58 -11.22
C GLY A 122 6.48 16.56 -10.91
N GLY A 123 5.92 16.57 -9.69
CA GLY A 123 4.77 15.76 -9.29
C GLY A 123 4.99 14.25 -9.17
N LYS A 124 6.16 13.74 -9.55
CA LYS A 124 6.48 12.30 -9.57
C LYS A 124 7.21 11.79 -8.32
N ASN A 125 7.64 12.68 -7.43
CA ASN A 125 8.29 12.29 -6.18
C ASN A 125 7.85 13.15 -5.00
N ILE A 126 7.98 12.56 -3.81
CA ILE A 126 7.72 13.16 -2.50
C ILE A 126 9.01 13.07 -1.70
N LEU A 127 9.47 14.21 -1.19
CA LEU A 127 10.57 14.30 -0.25
C LEU A 127 10.03 14.19 1.17
N ILE A 128 10.72 13.41 1.98
CA ILE A 128 10.36 13.07 3.34
C ILE A 128 11.57 13.37 4.21
N ARG A 129 11.41 14.16 5.26
CA ARG A 129 12.48 14.43 6.22
C ARG A 129 12.06 13.97 7.60
N THR A 130 12.91 13.16 8.22
CA THR A 130 12.72 12.72 9.61
C THR A 130 13.05 13.85 10.59
N PRO A 131 12.58 13.77 11.86
CA PRO A 131 12.96 14.74 12.90
C PRO A 131 14.48 14.85 13.10
N GLY A 132 15.21 13.74 12.94
CA GLY A 132 16.68 13.70 13.00
C GLY A 132 17.38 14.29 11.77
N GLY A 133 16.64 14.85 10.81
CA GLY A 133 17.19 15.54 9.65
C GLY A 133 17.45 14.63 8.44
N THR A 134 17.44 13.30 8.60
CA THR A 134 17.63 12.36 7.49
C THR A 134 16.55 12.52 6.42
N GLY A 135 17.00 12.68 5.16
CA GLY A 135 16.15 12.78 3.99
C GLY A 135 15.84 11.43 3.35
N TRP A 136 14.62 11.29 2.88
CA TRP A 136 14.12 10.16 2.11
C TRP A 136 13.34 10.67 0.90
N LYS A 137 13.27 9.85 -0.14
CA LYS A 137 12.54 10.16 -1.37
C LYS A 137 11.64 8.99 -1.73
N PHE A 138 10.35 9.27 -1.86
CA PHE A 138 9.38 8.38 -2.48
C PHE A 138 9.23 8.76 -3.95
N LEU A 139 9.39 7.81 -4.86
CA LEU A 139 9.30 8.00 -6.31
C LEU A 139 8.32 6.99 -6.89
N THR A 140 7.55 7.39 -7.91
CA THR A 140 6.76 6.44 -8.72
C THR A 140 6.77 6.83 -10.19
N GLY A 141 6.59 5.81 -11.05
CA GLY A 141 6.31 6.01 -12.47
C GLY A 141 4.82 6.23 -12.78
N ALA A 142 3.94 6.15 -11.78
CA ALA A 142 2.50 6.30 -11.97
C ALA A 142 2.10 7.74 -12.37
N GLY A 143 1.00 7.86 -13.10
CA GLY A 143 0.50 9.15 -13.61
C GLY A 143 -0.14 10.06 -12.55
N SER A 144 -0.64 9.49 -11.45
CA SER A 144 -1.25 10.24 -10.34
C SER A 144 -0.58 9.89 -9.02
N LEU A 145 -0.02 10.91 -8.36
CA LEU A 145 0.61 10.84 -7.04
C LEU A 145 0.13 12.04 -6.21
N THR A 146 -0.53 11.81 -5.09
CA THR A 146 -1.07 12.86 -4.21
C THR A 146 -0.60 12.67 -2.77
N LEU A 147 -0.64 13.77 -2.02
CA LEU A 147 -0.60 13.75 -0.56
C LEU A 147 -2.02 14.02 -0.07
N GLU A 148 -2.57 13.09 0.70
CA GLU A 148 -3.92 13.18 1.24
C GLU A 148 -3.89 13.24 2.77
N GLU A 149 -4.93 13.82 3.36
CA GLU A 149 -5.10 13.78 4.81
C GLU A 149 -5.30 12.34 5.29
N SER A 150 -4.81 12.06 6.49
CA SER A 150 -4.94 10.76 7.15
C SER A 150 -5.02 10.95 8.67
N VAL A 151 -5.27 9.86 9.37
CA VAL A 151 -5.29 9.81 10.84
C VAL A 151 -4.32 8.74 11.32
N TYR A 152 -3.48 9.09 12.29
CA TYR A 152 -2.55 8.19 12.96
C TYR A 152 -3.08 7.86 14.37
N CYS A 153 -3.23 6.56 14.65
CA CYS A 153 -3.75 6.04 15.92
C CYS A 153 -2.74 5.03 16.52
N ALA A 154 -1.75 5.51 17.27
CA ALA A 154 -0.73 4.67 17.91
C ALA A 154 -1.28 3.88 19.12
N ALA A 155 -2.09 4.54 19.94
CA ALA A 155 -2.65 4.00 21.17
C ALA A 155 -4.17 4.17 21.23
N PRO A 156 -4.89 3.37 22.03
CA PRO A 156 -6.32 3.56 22.26
C PRO A 156 -6.63 5.00 22.68
N GLY A 157 -7.58 5.63 21.99
CA GLY A 157 -8.00 7.01 22.24
C GLY A 157 -7.12 8.10 21.61
N GLU A 158 -5.87 7.80 21.26
CA GLU A 158 -4.96 8.73 20.59
C GLU A 158 -5.31 8.85 19.09
N ARG A 159 -5.48 10.09 18.64
CA ARG A 159 -5.76 10.42 17.23
C ARG A 159 -4.96 11.65 16.86
N ARG A 160 -4.04 11.51 15.91
CA ARG A 160 -3.24 12.62 15.37
C ARG A 160 -3.57 12.81 13.91
N ARG A 161 -3.76 14.08 13.49
CA ARG A 161 -3.78 14.41 12.06
C ARG A 161 -2.45 13.99 11.44
N ASN A 162 -2.52 13.48 10.22
CA ASN A 162 -1.39 12.91 9.53
C ASN A 162 -1.59 13.06 8.01
N GLN A 163 -0.58 12.66 7.24
CA GLN A 163 -0.65 12.58 5.79
C GLN A 163 -0.40 11.15 5.30
N GLN A 164 -0.81 10.90 4.08
CA GLN A 164 -0.52 9.66 3.36
C GLN A 164 -0.17 9.97 1.92
N ILE A 165 0.70 9.15 1.35
CA ILE A 165 0.98 9.15 -0.08
C ILE A 165 -0.07 8.28 -0.74
N VAL A 166 -0.70 8.78 -1.81
CA VAL A 166 -1.71 8.02 -2.56
C VAL A 166 -1.35 8.02 -4.03
N ILE A 167 -1.27 6.82 -4.61
CA ILE A 167 -1.22 6.60 -6.05
C ILE A 167 -2.61 6.14 -6.48
N THR A 168 -3.20 6.83 -7.46
CA THR A 168 -4.55 6.52 -7.94
C THR A 168 -4.56 6.21 -9.42
N GLY A 169 -5.58 5.47 -9.85
CA GLY A 169 -5.89 5.28 -11.26
C GLY A 169 -7.20 4.51 -11.40
N ALA A 170 -7.57 4.24 -12.65
CA ALA A 170 -8.73 3.43 -12.97
C ALA A 170 -8.27 2.21 -13.76
N LEU A 171 -8.94 1.08 -13.55
CA LEU A 171 -8.78 -0.07 -14.43
C LEU A 171 -9.58 0.15 -15.71
N THR A 172 -8.90 0.03 -16.85
CA THR A 172 -9.50 0.12 -18.19
C THR A 172 -9.29 -1.23 -18.88
N GLY A 173 -10.34 -2.05 -18.94
CA GLY A 173 -10.29 -3.37 -19.55
C GLY A 173 -9.76 -4.48 -18.63
N GLN A 174 -9.25 -5.55 -19.24
CA GLN A 174 -8.83 -6.79 -18.58
C GLN A 174 -7.30 -6.98 -18.53
N GLU A 175 -6.52 -6.02 -19.03
CA GLU A 175 -5.07 -6.10 -19.00
C GLU A 175 -4.52 -5.86 -17.58
N PRO A 176 -3.50 -6.61 -17.15
CA PRO A 176 -2.83 -6.36 -15.88
C PRO A 176 -2.21 -4.95 -15.83
N LEU A 177 -2.47 -4.24 -14.73
CA LEU A 177 -1.85 -2.94 -14.47
C LEU A 177 -0.69 -3.09 -13.49
N MET A 178 0.46 -2.50 -13.82
CA MET A 178 1.67 -2.55 -13.00
C MET A 178 2.05 -1.15 -12.51
N ILE A 179 2.27 -1.03 -11.20
CA ILE A 179 2.63 0.23 -10.53
C ILE A 179 3.95 0.04 -9.82
N LYS A 180 4.98 0.79 -10.23
CA LYS A 180 6.30 0.75 -9.61
C LYS A 180 6.51 1.97 -8.71
N TRP A 181 7.08 1.73 -7.54
CA TRP A 181 7.46 2.77 -6.59
C TRP A 181 8.78 2.43 -5.90
N ALA A 182 9.44 3.44 -5.36
CA ALA A 182 10.67 3.29 -4.59
C ALA A 182 10.70 4.29 -3.43
N LEU A 183 11.20 3.85 -2.29
CA LEU A 183 11.53 4.65 -1.12
C LEU A 183 13.02 4.49 -0.86
N SER A 184 13.78 5.56 -1.04
CA SER A 184 15.23 5.54 -0.86
C SER A 184 15.69 6.66 0.06
N ARG A 185 16.67 6.37 0.90
CA ARG A 185 17.38 7.41 1.66
C ARG A 185 18.09 8.34 0.67
N LEU A 186 18.07 9.64 0.96
CA LEU A 186 18.89 10.61 0.25
C LEU A 186 20.29 10.56 0.86
N SER A 187 21.32 10.47 0.01
CA SER A 187 22.69 10.71 0.42
C SER A 187 22.80 12.13 0.97
N ASP A 188 23.62 12.31 2.00
CA ASP A 188 24.01 13.65 2.47
C ASP A 188 24.82 14.40 1.41
#